data_AF-A0AAW2XUJ0-F1
#
_entry.id   AF-A0AAW2XUJ0-F1
#
_cell.length_a   1.000
_cell.length_b   1.000
_cell.length_c   1.000
_cell.angle_alpha   90.00
_cell.angle_beta   90.00
_cell.angle_gamma   90.00
#
_symmetry.space_group_name_H-M   'P 1'
#
loop_
_entity.id
_entity.type
_entity.pdbx_description
1 polymer ?
#
loop_
_entity_poly.entity_id
_entity_poly.type
_entity_poly.pdbx_seq_one_letter_code
_entity_poly.pdbx_strand_id
1 'polypeptide(L)'
;MWMYPFERFLRELKKKVKNKAHAEASIVEAYIIEEIDLFTSRYFESGVQSKRTMPRRNDERTNNDHDIQVSIFNYPSRASGAPKKRWLTGPERHIIDTYILTNCEVVTPYYE
;
A
#
# COMPACT_ATOMS: atom_id res chain seq x y z
N MET A 1 4.29 -5.50 22.58
CA MET A 1 3.86 -5.77 21.18
C MET A 1 3.26 -7.17 20.96
N TRP A 2 2.96 -7.94 22.01
CA TRP A 2 2.55 -9.35 21.91
C TRP A 2 1.04 -9.57 21.65
N MET A 3 0.20 -8.60 22.02
CA MET A 3 -1.26 -8.73 21.96
C MET A 3 -1.85 -8.48 20.55
N TYR A 4 -1.20 -7.64 19.76
CA TYR A 4 -1.71 -7.16 18.47
C TYR A 4 -2.03 -8.27 17.44
N PRO A 5 -1.23 -9.35 17.29
CA PRO A 5 -1.58 -10.46 16.40
C PRO A 5 -2.90 -11.16 16.78
N PHE A 6 -3.16 -11.34 18.08
CA PHE A 6 -4.37 -11.98 18.58
C PHE A 6 -5.61 -11.10 18.35
N GLU A 7 -5.52 -9.81 18.65
CA GLU A 7 -6.60 -8.85 18.41
C GLU A 7 -6.98 -8.78 16.92
N ARG A 8 -5.96 -8.79 16.04
CA ARG A 8 -6.17 -8.80 14.59
C ARG A 8 -6.87 -10.08 14.13
N PHE A 9 -6.44 -11.23 14.65
CA PHE A 9 -7.07 -12.51 14.33
C PHE A 9 -8.53 -12.57 14.78
N LEU A 10 -8.83 -12.19 16.03
CA LEU A 10 -10.18 -12.13 16.56
C LEU A 10 -11.08 -11.16 15.78
N ARG A 11 -10.52 -10.03 15.34
CA ARG A 11 -11.23 -9.08 14.48
C ARG A 11 -11.64 -9.70 13.15
N GLU A 12 -10.77 -10.49 12.53
CA GLU A 12 -11.11 -11.19 11.27
C GLU A 12 -12.17 -12.27 11.49
N LEU A 13 -12.07 -13.08 12.56
CA LEU A 13 -13.11 -14.05 12.90
C LEU A 13 -14.47 -13.39 13.12
N LYS A 14 -14.52 -12.27 13.84
CA LYS A 14 -15.76 -11.51 14.04
C LYS A 14 -16.39 -11.02 12.74
N LYS A 15 -15.61 -10.72 11.70
CA LYS A 15 -16.15 -10.35 10.38
C LYS A 15 -16.74 -11.54 9.63
N LYS A 16 -16.23 -12.76 9.87
CA LYS A 16 -16.70 -14.00 9.25
C LYS A 16 -18.03 -14.51 9.83
N VAL A 17 -18.35 -14.17 11.07
CA VAL A 17 -19.64 -14.50 11.70
C VAL A 17 -20.77 -13.63 11.12
N LYS A 18 -21.41 -14.12 10.07
CA LYS A 18 -22.62 -13.55 9.45
C LYS A 18 -23.90 -14.00 10.16
N ASN A 19 -23.95 -15.27 10.59
CA ASN A 19 -25.03 -15.81 11.40
C ASN A 19 -24.57 -15.99 12.85
N LYS A 20 -25.08 -15.14 13.75
CA LYS A 20 -24.73 -15.20 15.19
C LYS A 20 -25.36 -16.39 15.92
N ALA A 21 -26.46 -16.96 15.42
CA ALA A 21 -27.08 -18.14 16.00
C ALA A 21 -26.22 -19.41 15.77
N HIS A 22 -25.44 -19.42 14.70
CA HIS A 22 -24.52 -20.51 14.34
C HIS A 22 -23.16 -19.96 13.95
N ALA A 23 -22.44 -19.40 14.92
CA ALA A 23 -21.17 -18.70 14.67
C ALA A 23 -20.10 -19.60 14.05
N GLU A 24 -19.97 -20.84 14.52
CA GLU A 24 -19.00 -21.80 13.99
C GLU A 24 -19.28 -22.16 12.54
N ALA A 25 -20.54 -22.53 12.23
CA ALA A 25 -20.96 -22.84 10.86
C ALA A 25 -20.74 -21.65 9.91
N SER A 26 -21.05 -20.43 10.38
CA SER A 26 -20.84 -19.21 9.59
C SER A 26 -19.36 -18.94 9.31
N ILE A 27 -18.46 -19.27 10.25
CA ILE A 27 -17.01 -19.14 10.03
C ILE A 27 -16.55 -20.19 9.01
N VAL A 28 -16.98 -21.44 9.13
CA VAL A 28 -16.65 -22.52 8.19
C VAL A 28 -17.10 -22.17 6.77
N GLU A 29 -18.34 -21.71 6.61
CA GLU A 29 -18.86 -21.25 5.32
C GLU A 29 -18.00 -20.14 4.72
N ALA A 30 -17.62 -19.13 5.52
CA ALA A 30 -16.75 -18.06 5.06
C ALA A 30 -15.38 -18.56 4.60
N TYR A 31 -14.82 -19.59 5.26
CA TYR A 31 -13.57 -20.23 4.83
C TYR A 31 -13.72 -20.98 3.51
N ILE A 32 -14.81 -21.74 3.34
CA ILE A 32 -15.09 -22.45 2.07
C ILE A 32 -15.16 -21.46 0.91
N ILE A 33 -15.86 -20.34 1.08
CA ILE A 33 -15.96 -19.28 0.06
C ILE A 33 -14.58 -18.67 -0.24
N GLU A 34 -13.76 -18.41 0.79
CA GLU A 34 -12.39 -17.90 0.61
C GLU A 34 -11.49 -18.87 -0.17
N GLU A 35 -11.61 -20.18 0.08
CA GLU A 35 -10.87 -21.20 -0.66
C GLU A 35 -11.30 -21.31 -2.12
N ILE A 36 -12.61 -21.24 -2.37
CA ILE A 36 -13.15 -21.21 -3.74
C ILE A 36 -12.67 -19.97 -4.49
N ASP A 37 -12.71 -18.79 -3.86
CA ASP A 37 -12.18 -17.54 -4.46
C ASP A 37 -10.68 -17.68 -4.78
N LEU A 38 -9.89 -18.23 -3.85
CA LEU A 38 -8.46 -18.45 -4.04
C LEU A 38 -8.14 -19.48 -5.14
N PHE A 39 -8.98 -20.51 -5.28
CA PHE A 39 -8.84 -21.54 -6.30
C PHE A 39 -9.19 -20.99 -7.67
N THR A 40 -10.37 -20.36 -7.79
CA THR A 40 -10.88 -19.76 -9.02
C THR A 40 -10.02 -18.59 -9.51
N SER A 41 -9.38 -17.84 -8.60
CA SER A 41 -8.48 -16.73 -8.95
C SER A 41 -7.34 -17.14 -9.88
N ARG A 42 -6.96 -18.42 -9.91
CA ARG A 42 -5.88 -18.94 -10.76
C ARG A 42 -6.30 -19.09 -12.22
N TYR A 43 -7.61 -19.17 -12.48
CA TYR A 43 -8.19 -19.37 -13.80
C TYR A 43 -8.67 -18.06 -14.44
N PHE A 44 -8.73 -16.96 -13.68
CA PHE A 44 -9.03 -15.64 -14.22
C PHE A 44 -7.80 -14.99 -14.87
N GLU A 45 -8.06 -14.16 -15.87
CA GLU A 45 -7.03 -13.36 -16.54
C GLU A 45 -6.37 -12.37 -15.56
N SER A 46 -5.09 -12.02 -15.78
CA SER A 46 -4.27 -11.22 -14.86
C SER A 46 -4.82 -9.83 -14.54
N GLY A 47 -5.78 -9.33 -15.34
CA GLY A 47 -6.47 -8.07 -15.10
C GLY A 47 -7.59 -8.15 -14.05
N VAL A 48 -8.09 -9.34 -13.72
CA VAL A 48 -9.21 -9.52 -12.79
C VAL A 48 -8.72 -9.42 -11.34
N GLN A 49 -9.21 -8.41 -10.63
CA GLN A 49 -8.88 -8.19 -9.22
C GLN A 49 -9.59 -9.24 -8.36
N SER A 50 -8.83 -10.18 -7.80
CA SER A 50 -9.28 -11.11 -6.76
C SER A 50 -8.79 -10.67 -5.38
N LYS A 51 -9.29 -11.28 -4.29
CA LYS A 51 -8.79 -11.02 -2.94
C LYS A 51 -7.29 -11.30 -2.80
N ARG A 52 -6.74 -12.19 -3.63
CA ARG A 52 -5.31 -12.52 -3.70
C ARG A 52 -4.50 -11.45 -4.45
N THR A 53 -5.03 -10.91 -5.54
CA THR A 53 -4.34 -9.95 -6.41
C THR A 53 -4.46 -8.52 -5.89
N MET A 54 -5.52 -8.22 -5.11
CA MET A 54 -5.77 -6.88 -4.62
C MET A 54 -4.67 -6.47 -3.62
N PRO A 55 -3.97 -5.34 -3.86
CA PRO A 55 -2.98 -4.83 -2.93
C PRO A 55 -3.63 -4.56 -1.58
N ARG A 56 -2.89 -4.84 -0.49
CA ARG A 56 -3.37 -4.48 0.84
C ARG A 56 -3.62 -2.98 0.87
N ARG A 57 -4.54 -2.54 1.73
CA ARG A 57 -4.89 -1.11 1.87
C ARG A 57 -3.69 -0.21 2.22
N ASN A 58 -2.53 -0.78 2.55
CA ASN A 58 -1.28 -0.12 2.85
C ASN A 58 -0.13 -0.45 1.88
N ASP A 59 -0.36 -1.22 0.82
CA ASP A 59 0.68 -1.41 -0.20
C ASP A 59 0.78 -0.12 -1.00
N GLU A 60 1.96 0.49 -0.92
CA GLU A 60 2.33 1.68 -1.68
C GLU A 60 2.36 1.27 -3.15
N ARG A 61 1.34 1.69 -3.90
CA ARG A 61 1.43 1.61 -5.36
C ARG A 61 2.56 2.54 -5.76
N THR A 62 3.58 2.01 -6.42
CA THR A 62 4.39 2.81 -7.33
C THR A 62 3.41 3.43 -8.31
N ASN A 63 3.28 4.75 -8.23
CA ASN A 63 2.68 5.48 -9.33
C ASN A 63 3.64 5.26 -10.48
N ASN A 64 3.33 4.30 -11.37
CA ASN A 64 3.95 4.20 -12.68
C ASN A 64 3.46 5.37 -13.55
N ASP A 65 3.45 6.57 -12.99
CA ASP A 65 3.20 7.77 -13.74
C ASP A 65 4.50 8.02 -14.48
N HIS A 66 4.51 7.63 -15.75
CA HIS A 66 5.63 7.70 -16.68
C HIS A 66 6.13 9.14 -16.95
N ASP A 67 5.82 10.09 -16.08
CA ASP A 67 5.94 11.53 -16.32
C ASP A 67 6.88 12.25 -15.33
N ILE A 68 7.47 11.53 -14.36
CA ILE A 68 8.49 12.13 -13.49
C ILE A 68 9.87 11.83 -14.07
N GLN A 69 10.43 12.82 -14.76
CA GLN A 69 11.72 12.79 -15.47
C GLN A 69 12.96 12.54 -14.57
N VAL A 70 12.79 12.56 -13.24
CA VAL A 70 13.86 12.52 -12.24
C VAL A 70 13.61 11.42 -11.21
N SER A 71 14.44 10.37 -11.29
CA SER A 71 14.37 9.14 -10.47
C SER A 71 14.22 9.40 -8.96
N ILE A 72 14.91 10.42 -8.44
CA ILE A 72 14.89 10.78 -7.00
C ILE A 72 13.53 11.22 -6.46
N PHE A 73 12.61 11.65 -7.32
CA PHE A 73 11.26 12.05 -6.93
C PHE A 73 10.20 10.98 -7.22
N ASN A 74 10.59 9.84 -7.81
CA ASN A 74 9.69 8.73 -8.08
C ASN A 74 9.54 7.77 -6.89
N TYR A 75 9.78 8.24 -5.66
CA TYR A 75 9.64 7.38 -4.50
C TYR A 75 8.14 7.09 -4.26
N PRO A 76 7.72 5.81 -4.27
CA PRO A 76 6.34 5.44 -3.99
C PRO A 76 6.01 5.89 -2.57
N SER A 77 5.27 6.98 -2.42
CA SER A 77 4.82 7.45 -1.12
C SER A 77 3.35 7.77 -1.17
N ARG A 78 2.63 7.31 -0.15
CA ARG A 78 1.23 7.68 0.04
C ARG A 78 1.18 8.88 0.98
N ALA A 79 0.91 10.06 0.44
CA ALA A 79 0.60 11.23 1.26
C ALA A 79 -0.58 10.90 2.18
N SER A 80 -0.36 11.03 3.50
CA SER A 80 -1.38 10.75 4.51
C SER A 80 -1.96 12.06 5.03
N GLY A 81 -3.28 12.15 5.06
CA GLY A 81 -4.01 13.35 5.48
C GLY A 81 -4.38 14.30 4.35
N ALA A 82 -5.02 15.40 4.70
CA ALA A 82 -5.42 16.42 3.75
C ALA A 82 -4.20 17.22 3.24
N PRO A 83 -4.09 17.49 1.93
CA PRO A 83 -2.98 18.26 1.39
C PRO A 83 -3.00 19.69 1.96
N LYS A 84 -1.83 20.18 2.37
CA LYS A 84 -1.64 21.57 2.82
C LYS A 84 -0.63 22.26 1.92
N LYS A 85 -1.01 23.41 1.37
CA LYS A 85 -0.08 24.29 0.66
C LYS A 85 0.58 25.21 1.70
N ARG A 86 1.91 25.16 1.80
CA ARG A 86 2.71 26.14 2.57
C ARG A 86 3.93 26.54 1.77
N TRP A 87 4.43 27.74 2.04
CA TRP A 87 5.74 28.15 1.56
C TRP A 87 6.84 27.44 2.36
N LEU A 88 7.91 27.07 1.68
CA LEU A 88 9.12 26.55 2.31
C LEU A 88 9.86 27.70 3.01
N THR A 89 10.38 27.42 4.20
CA THR A 89 11.24 28.35 4.93
C THR A 89 12.63 28.36 4.29
N GLY A 90 13.37 29.47 4.38
CA GLY A 90 14.76 29.59 3.89
C GLY A 90 15.68 28.40 4.21
N PRO A 91 15.76 27.91 5.47
CA PRO A 91 16.59 26.75 5.80
C PRO A 91 16.08 25.45 5.17
N GLU A 92 14.77 25.25 5.07
CA GLU A 92 14.20 24.05 4.43
C GLU A 92 14.52 24.02 2.94
N ARG A 93 14.49 25.18 2.30
CA ARG A 93 14.87 25.32 0.89
C ARG A 93 16.34 25.00 0.67
N HIS A 94 17.22 25.51 1.53
CA HIS A 94 18.66 25.19 1.46
C HIS A 94 18.93 23.69 1.64
N ILE A 95 18.22 23.02 2.56
CA ILE A 95 18.34 21.57 2.77
C ILE A 95 17.88 20.80 1.53
N ILE A 96 16.73 21.16 0.95
CA ILE A 96 16.20 20.52 -0.26
C ILE A 96 17.15 20.72 -1.43
N ASP A 97 17.62 21.94 -1.65
CA ASP A 97 18.54 22.27 -2.74
C ASP A 97 19.84 21.46 -2.61
N THR A 98 20.42 21.39 -1.40
CA THR A 98 21.63 20.59 -1.13
C THR A 98 21.37 19.11 -1.39
N TYR A 99 20.25 18.57 -0.89
CA TYR A 99 19.89 17.17 -1.07
C TYR A 99 19.73 16.78 -2.55
N ILE A 100 19.11 17.65 -3.35
CA ILE A 100 18.95 17.45 -4.79
C ILE A 100 20.32 17.43 -5.47
N LEU A 101 21.19 18.39 -5.17
CA LEU A 101 22.51 18.48 -5.79
C LEU A 101 23.42 17.30 -5.43
N THR A 102 23.30 16.74 -4.22
CA THR A 102 24.14 15.62 -3.78
C THR A 102 23.63 14.24 -4.21
N ASN A 103 22.32 14.07 -4.42
CA ASN A 103 21.70 12.76 -4.65
C ASN A 103 21.09 12.58 -6.05
N CYS A 104 21.08 13.61 -6.91
CA CYS A 104 20.52 13.52 -8.25
C CYS A 104 21.59 13.08 -9.27
N GLU A 105 21.45 11.87 -9.81
CA GLU A 105 22.32 11.32 -10.86
C GLU A 105 22.32 12.15 -12.15
N VAL A 106 21.31 12.99 -12.39
CA VAL A 106 21.26 13.89 -13.57
C VAL A 106 22.23 15.07 -13.42
N VAL A 107 22.60 15.44 -12.20
CA VAL A 107 23.42 16.62 -11.91
C VAL A 107 24.92 16.27 -11.79
N THR A 108 25.26 14.99 -11.65
CA THR A 108 26.66 14.52 -11.54
C THR A 108 27.57 14.92 -12.72
N PRO A 109 27.15 14.96 -14.00
CA PRO A 109 28.06 15.29 -15.11
C PRO A 109 28.41 16.78 -15.21
N TYR A 110 27.86 17.65 -14.36
CA TYR A 110 28.18 19.09 -14.33
C TYR A 110 29.30 19.44 -13.34
N TYR A 111 29.85 18.44 -12.64
CA TYR A 111 30.95 18.57 -11.70
C TYR A 111 32.29 18.02 -12.22
N GLU A 112 32.30 17.47 -13.45
CA GLU A 112 33.51 17.15 -14.24
C GLU A 112 33.80 18.27 -15.26
#